data_AF-A0A0D2FYF0-F1
#
_entry.id   AF-A0A0D2FYF0-F1
#
_cell.length_a   1.000
_cell.length_b   1.000
_cell.length_c   1.000
_cell.angle_alpha   90.00
_cell.angle_beta   90.00
_cell.angle_gamma   90.00
#
_symmetry.space_group_name_H-M   'P 1'
#
loop_
_entity.id
_entity.type
_entity.pdbx_description
1 polymer ?
#
loop_
_entity_poly.entity_id
_entity_poly.type
_entity_poly.pdbx_seq_one_letter_code
_entity_poly.pdbx_strand_id
1 'polypeptide(L)'
;MPSTQNTSDSSPAKTVTLILDKPADWKQWLFTIRQRAENTNIWQYIDPDINSQPSTLTEPTLPKLEDALSSSHDETEPKCVISGT
;
A
#
# COMPACT_ATOMS: atom_id res chain seq x y z
N MET A 1 16.42 2.09 31.00
CA MET A 1 15.94 2.88 29.84
C MET A 1 15.17 1.92 28.94
N PRO A 2 13.85 2.02 28.79
CA PRO A 2 13.13 1.11 27.90
C PRO A 2 13.34 1.57 26.45
N SER A 3 13.69 0.61 25.58
CA SER A 3 13.88 0.84 24.14
C SER A 3 12.54 0.64 23.43
N THR A 4 12.07 1.64 22.70
CA THR A 4 10.84 1.57 21.90
C THR A 4 11.07 0.66 20.69
N GLN A 5 10.44 -0.51 20.67
CA GLN A 5 10.38 -1.37 19.48
C GLN A 5 9.29 -0.84 18.53
N ASN A 6 9.70 -0.28 17.39
CA ASN A 6 8.81 -0.11 16.25
C ASN A 6 8.54 -1.49 15.66
N THR A 7 7.44 -2.13 16.07
CA THR A 7 6.94 -3.33 15.39
C THR A 7 6.24 -2.88 14.12
N SER A 8 7.00 -2.77 13.04
CA SER A 8 6.44 -2.82 11.69
C SER A 8 5.68 -4.14 11.57
N ASP A 9 4.36 -4.09 11.62
CA ASP A 9 3.48 -5.23 11.36
C ASP A 9 3.58 -5.57 9.87
N SER A 10 4.68 -6.19 9.51
CA SER A 10 4.87 -6.77 8.18
C SER A 10 4.22 -8.14 8.21
N SER A 11 2.89 -8.18 8.06
CA SER A 11 2.19 -9.42 7.79
C SER A 11 2.84 -10.10 6.58
N PRO A 12 3.24 -11.39 6.67
CA PRO A 12 3.95 -12.04 5.58
C PRO A 12 3.06 -12.08 4.36
N ALA A 13 3.48 -11.41 3.29
CA ALA A 13 2.79 -11.42 2.01
C ALA A 13 2.67 -12.88 1.53
N LYS A 14 1.44 -13.37 1.35
CA LYS A 14 1.20 -14.70 0.79
C LYS A 14 1.68 -14.73 -0.66
N THR A 15 2.76 -15.46 -0.90
CA THR A 15 3.31 -15.68 -2.25
C THR A 15 2.59 -16.86 -2.91
N VAL A 16 1.85 -16.58 -3.99
CA VAL A 16 1.27 -17.62 -4.85
C VAL A 16 2.23 -17.87 -6.00
N THR A 17 2.73 -19.10 -6.12
CA THR A 17 3.58 -19.50 -7.24
C THR A 17 2.71 -20.13 -8.31
N LEU A 18 2.65 -19.51 -9.50
CA LEU A 18 1.96 -20.05 -10.68
C LEU A 18 3.01 -20.43 -11.73
N ILE A 19 3.10 -21.71 -12.06
CA ILE A 19 3.95 -22.21 -13.15
C ILE A 19 3.07 -22.29 -14.41
N LEU A 20 3.47 -21.59 -15.47
CA LEU A 20 2.77 -21.58 -16.75
C LEU A 20 3.24 -22.76 -17.62
N ASP A 21 2.67 -23.94 -17.40
CA ASP A 21 3.01 -25.16 -18.15
C ASP A 21 2.00 -25.47 -19.26
N LYS A 22 0.71 -25.17 -19.01
CA LYS A 22 -0.40 -25.48 -19.92
C LYS A 22 -1.09 -24.21 -20.41
N PRO A 23 -1.74 -24.25 -21.59
CA PRO A 23 -2.53 -23.13 -22.10
C PRO A 23 -3.63 -22.64 -21.14
N ALA A 24 -4.16 -23.53 -20.29
CA ALA A 24 -5.16 -23.18 -19.29
C ALA A 24 -4.59 -22.29 -18.16
N ASP A 25 -3.31 -22.45 -17.82
CA ASP A 25 -2.65 -21.74 -16.72
C ASP A 25 -2.52 -20.24 -17.01
N TRP A 26 -2.45 -19.87 -18.30
CA TRP A 26 -2.44 -18.48 -18.75
C TRP A 26 -3.68 -17.71 -18.31
N LYS A 27 -4.85 -18.35 -18.36
CA LYS A 27 -6.11 -17.72 -17.93
C LYS A 27 -6.11 -17.46 -16.43
N GLN A 28 -5.64 -18.44 -15.65
CA GLN A 28 -5.56 -18.33 -14.20
C GLN A 28 -4.53 -17.27 -13.76
N TRP A 29 -3.38 -17.23 -14.43
CA TRP A 29 -2.36 -16.22 -14.21
C TRP A 29 -2.87 -14.82 -14.52
N LEU A 30 -3.49 -14.63 -15.69
CA LEU A 30 -4.03 -13.32 -16.09
C LEU A 30 -5.10 -12.84 -15.10
N PHE A 31 -6.00 -13.71 -14.66
CA PHE A 31 -7.00 -13.39 -13.65
C PHE A 31 -6.37 -12.95 -12.33
N THR A 32 -5.32 -13.65 -11.88
CA THR A 32 -4.63 -13.34 -10.63
C THR A 32 -3.92 -11.98 -10.70
N ILE A 33 -3.23 -11.70 -11.81
CA ILE A 33 -2.56 -10.42 -12.02
C ILE A 33 -3.57 -9.29 -12.13
N ARG A 34 -4.66 -9.50 -12.86
CA ARG A 34 -5.75 -8.52 -12.99
C ARG A 34 -6.36 -8.16 -11.65
N GLN A 35 -6.75 -9.17 -10.86
CA GLN A 35 -7.34 -8.93 -9.55
C GLN A 35 -6.41 -8.13 -8.62
N ARG A 36 -5.11 -8.48 -8.60
CA ARG A 36 -4.12 -7.73 -7.80
C ARG A 36 -4.00 -6.30 -8.31
N ALA A 37 -3.93 -6.11 -9.62
CA ALA A 37 -3.73 -4.80 -10.22
C ALA A 37 -4.94 -3.88 -10.08
N GLU A 38 -6.15 -4.42 -10.16
CA GLU A 38 -7.40 -3.69 -9.88
C GLU A 38 -7.44 -3.25 -8.42
N ASN A 39 -7.09 -4.12 -7.48
CA ASN A 39 -7.03 -3.76 -6.05
C ASN A 39 -6.03 -2.64 -5.74
N THR A 40 -4.95 -2.54 -6.52
CA THR A 40 -3.94 -1.48 -6.38
C THR A 40 -4.16 -0.30 -7.34
N ASN A 41 -5.26 -0.28 -8.11
CA ASN A 41 -5.57 0.74 -9.13
C ASN A 41 -4.49 0.95 -10.20
N ILE A 42 -3.74 -0.11 -10.54
CA ILE A 42 -2.68 -0.07 -11.56
C ILE A 42 -3.05 -0.78 -12.86
N TRP A 43 -4.20 -1.45 -12.93
CA TRP A 43 -4.58 -2.24 -14.11
C TRP A 43 -4.58 -1.41 -15.40
N GLN A 44 -5.03 -0.16 -15.33
CA GLN A 44 -5.01 0.81 -16.43
C GLN A 44 -3.64 1.02 -17.12
N TYR A 45 -2.54 0.64 -16.47
CA TYR A 45 -1.19 0.77 -17.00
C TYR A 45 -0.65 -0.51 -17.65
N ILE A 46 -1.26 -1.67 -17.37
CA ILE A 46 -0.76 -3.00 -17.78
C ILE A 46 -1.80 -3.83 -18.53
N ASP A 47 -2.98 -3.27 -18.80
CA ASP A 47 -4.07 -3.93 -19.49
C ASP A 47 -3.69 -4.18 -20.97
N PRO A 48 -3.60 -5.46 -21.40
CA PRO A 48 -3.19 -5.81 -22.76
C PRO A 48 -4.25 -5.50 -23.82
N ASP A 49 -5.51 -5.27 -23.43
CA ASP A 49 -6.61 -5.00 -24.37
C ASP A 49 -6.63 -3.53 -24.82
N ILE A 50 -5.86 -2.66 -24.15
CA ILE A 50 -5.77 -1.24 -24.48
C ILE A 50 -4.75 -1.06 -25.62
N ASN A 51 -5.24 -0.79 -26.83
CA ASN A 51 -4.40 -0.48 -27.99
C ASN A 51 -3.80 0.94 -27.96
N SER A 52 -4.23 1.76 -27.00
CA SER A 52 -3.72 3.12 -26.77
C SER A 52 -2.63 3.09 -25.70
N GLN A 53 -1.62 3.94 -25.86
CA GLN A 53 -0.54 4.07 -24.88
C GLN A 53 -1.14 4.35 -23.48
N PRO A 54 -0.78 3.56 -22.45
CA PRO A 54 -1.31 3.74 -21.12
C PRO A 54 -0.97 5.14 -20.57
N SER A 55 -1.84 5.65 -19.69
CA SER A 55 -1.63 6.92 -18.99
C SER A 55 -0.22 6.96 -18.40
N THR A 56 0.51 8.06 -18.59
CA THR A 56 1.86 8.19 -18.03
C THR A 56 1.80 8.15 -16.50
N LEU A 57 2.61 7.31 -15.87
CA LEU A 57 2.73 7.28 -14.41
C LEU A 57 3.19 8.66 -13.92
N THR A 58 2.41 9.27 -13.05
CA THR A 58 2.82 10.49 -12.36
C THR A 58 3.81 10.11 -11.27
N GLU A 59 5.02 10.68 -11.34
CA GLU A 59 6.01 10.51 -10.27
C GLU A 59 5.43 11.06 -8.95
N PRO A 60 5.53 10.31 -7.83
CA PRO A 60 5.07 10.80 -6.55
C PRO A 60 5.87 12.03 -6.15
N THR A 61 5.19 13.05 -5.64
CA THR A 61 5.87 14.23 -5.09
C THR A 61 6.53 13.86 -3.76
N LEU A 62 7.79 14.26 -3.57
CA LEU A 62 8.51 14.06 -2.32
C LEU A 62 7.76 14.79 -1.19
N PRO A 63 7.47 14.12 -0.06
CA PRO A 63 6.74 14.75 1.04
C PRO A 63 7.53 15.95 1.55
N LYS A 64 6.82 17.03 1.82
CA LYS A 64 7.41 18.24 2.40
C LYS A 64 7.46 18.11 3.91
N LEU A 65 8.30 18.94 4.54
CA LEU A 65 8.44 18.97 6.00
C LEU A 65 7.10 19.27 6.71
N GLU A 66 6.23 20.06 6.08
CA GLU A 66 4.88 20.37 6.56
C GLU A 66 3.98 19.12 6.63
N ASP A 67 4.09 18.19 5.68
CA ASP A 67 3.33 16.94 5.67
C ASP A 67 3.70 16.04 6.86
N ALA A 68 4.97 16.09 7.28
CA ALA A 68 5.46 15.35 8.45
C ALA A 68 5.01 15.97 9.78
N LEU A 69 4.90 17.30 9.85
CA LEU A 69 4.47 18.02 11.06
C LEU A 69 2.95 17.95 11.27
N SER A 70 2.18 17.81 10.18
CA SER A 70 0.72 17.72 10.23
C SER A 70 0.18 16.39 10.75
N SER A 71 1.05 15.39 10.99
CA SER A 71 0.70 14.09 11.58
C SER A 71 0.68 14.10 13.11
N SER A 72 0.86 15.26 13.77
CA SER A 72 0.63 15.41 15.21
C SER A 72 -0.87 15.45 15.48
N HIS A 73 -1.42 14.26 15.64
CA HIS A 73 -2.73 13.89 16.15
C HIS A 73 -3.36 14.93 17.11
N ASP A 74 -4.54 15.41 16.74
CA ASP A 74 -5.51 16.06 17.61
C ASP A 74 -6.00 15.03 18.64
N GLU A 75 -5.32 14.91 19.78
CA GLU A 75 -5.93 14.39 21.00
C GLU A 75 -6.22 15.56 21.92
N THR A 76 -7.49 15.90 21.96
CA THR A 76 -8.10 16.63 23.06
C THR A 76 -7.90 15.81 24.35
N GLU A 77 -6.82 16.07 25.10
CA GLU A 77 -6.59 15.46 26.42
C GLU A 77 -7.73 15.79 27.41
N PRO A 78 -8.29 14.81 28.16
CA PRO A 78 -8.87 15.10 29.46
C PRO A 78 -7.74 15.35 30.48
N LYS A 79 -7.57 16.61 30.91
CA LYS A 79 -6.62 17.05 31.95
C LYS A 79 -6.74 16.21 33.23
N CYS A 80 -5.74 15.38 33.51
CA CYS A 80 -5.56 14.80 34.84
C CYS A 80 -5.05 15.90 35.80
N VAL A 81 -5.94 16.44 36.62
CA VAL A 81 -5.60 17.40 37.69
C VAL A 81 -4.99 16.63 38.85
N ILE A 82 -3.67 16.68 39.01
CA ILE A 82 -3.01 16.25 40.24
C ILE A 82 -2.86 17.47 41.18
N SER A 83 -3.85 17.69 42.04
CA SER A 83 -3.72 18.60 43.18
C SER A 83 -3.01 17.88 44.32
N GLY A 84 -1.76 18.27 44.57
CA GLY A 84 -1.02 17.89 45.78
C GLY A 84 -1.35 18.83 46.94
N THR A 85 -1.54 18.27 48.12
CA THR A 85 -1.29 18.92 49.42
C THR A 85 -0.83 17.84 50.39
#